data_AF-A0A1L7BHB2-F1
#
_entry.id   AF-A0A1L7BHB2-F1
#
_cell.length_a   1.000
_cell.length_b   1.000
_cell.length_c   1.000
_cell.angle_alpha   90.00
_cell.angle_beta   90.00
_cell.angle_gamma   90.00
#
_symmetry.space_group_name_H-M   'P 1'
#
loop_
_entity.id
_entity.type
_entity.pdbx_description
1 polymer ?
#
loop_
_entity_poly.entity_id
_entity_poly.type
_entity_poly.pdbx_seq_one_letter_code
_entity_poly.pdbx_strand_id
1 'polypeptide(L)'
;MKKLTDILLVYESDDFEIVSTIFSEERVKEIFSLFLKQNRFNLLDGMDKFFFEFEDEIFEVDVEKDGYKYIISFKKINDLVSKDLKAKMFNILGKILDKFICEWLEKGFNRKENYSNLTELFVENFPEIDGALFSTRDGDILCIRGASGFDYEIMKDVFFTLDEVYSERLKRPMIVKLDDVAEEYYLNVDNERMKKVEFLMKYAHLTRILSMLSIPFYKNNELFGFISLYNFENEFAFENENYMYLANVLSKLFTGVFNKI
;
A
#
# COMPACT_ATOMS: atom_id res chain seq x y z
N MET A 1 -15.56 -22.70 22.85
CA MET A 1 -14.41 -21.85 23.23
C MET A 1 -13.59 -21.61 21.98
N LYS A 2 -13.37 -20.36 21.55
CA LYS A 2 -12.32 -20.09 20.54
C LYS A 2 -10.99 -20.43 21.20
N LYS A 3 -10.18 -21.29 20.58
CA LYS A 3 -8.79 -21.47 21.02
C LYS A 3 -8.09 -20.11 20.89
N LEU A 4 -7.26 -19.76 21.88
CA LEU A 4 -6.50 -18.51 21.89
C LEU A 4 -5.38 -18.48 20.84
N THR A 5 -5.01 -19.65 20.32
CA THR A 5 -3.89 -19.89 19.41
C THR A 5 -4.27 -20.94 18.38
N ASP A 6 -3.82 -20.78 17.12
CA ASP A 6 -4.14 -21.67 16.00
C ASP A 6 -3.09 -22.78 15.81
N ILE A 7 -1.83 -22.50 16.13
CA ILE A 7 -0.74 -23.49 16.22
C ILE A 7 0.03 -23.25 17.52
N LEU A 8 0.17 -24.27 18.34
CA LEU A 8 1.05 -24.28 19.50
C LEU A 8 2.06 -25.40 19.34
N LEU A 9 3.35 -25.07 19.40
CA LEU A 9 4.42 -26.04 19.29
C LEU A 9 5.52 -25.80 20.33
N VAL A 10 6.26 -26.85 20.64
CA VAL A 10 7.45 -26.81 21.48
C VAL A 10 8.63 -27.19 20.60
N TYR A 11 9.61 -26.30 20.50
CA TYR A 11 10.83 -26.49 19.71
C TYR A 11 12.04 -26.67 20.62
N GLU A 12 12.80 -27.73 20.41
CA GLU A 12 14.00 -28.08 21.18
C GLU A 12 15.10 -28.60 20.26
N SER A 13 16.22 -27.89 20.22
CA SER A 13 17.40 -28.20 19.39
C SER A 13 17.07 -28.24 17.88
N ASP A 14 16.71 -29.41 17.34
CA ASP A 14 16.47 -29.63 15.91
C ASP A 14 15.10 -30.30 15.64
N ASP A 15 14.29 -30.52 16.68
CA ASP A 15 12.98 -31.15 16.57
C ASP A 15 11.90 -30.30 17.23
N PHE A 16 10.66 -30.51 16.82
CA PHE A 16 9.52 -29.83 17.40
C PHE A 16 8.31 -30.74 17.56
N GLU A 17 7.58 -30.51 18.65
CA GLU A 17 6.34 -31.20 18.95
C GLU A 17 5.17 -30.25 18.73
N ILE A 18 4.18 -30.69 17.95
CA ILE A 18 2.92 -29.95 17.77
C ILE A 18 2.02 -30.28 18.96
N VAL A 19 1.90 -29.34 19.91
CA VAL A 19 1.03 -29.50 21.09
C VAL A 19 -0.44 -29.38 20.70
N SER A 20 -0.77 -28.40 19.85
CA SER A 20 -2.11 -28.28 19.30
C SER A 20 -2.11 -27.50 18.00
N THR A 21 -2.98 -27.85 17.08
CA THR A 21 -3.16 -27.11 15.83
C THR A 21 -4.58 -27.22 15.31
N ILE A 22 -5.02 -26.24 14.52
CA ILE A 22 -6.22 -26.34 13.68
C ILE A 22 -5.90 -26.75 12.22
N PHE A 23 -4.62 -26.79 11.86
CA PHE A 23 -4.12 -27.14 10.53
C PHE A 23 -3.66 -28.60 10.47
N SER A 24 -3.40 -29.11 9.26
CA SER A 24 -2.73 -30.41 9.11
C SER A 24 -1.29 -30.35 9.63
N GLU A 25 -0.77 -31.46 10.14
CA GLU A 25 0.62 -31.53 10.63
C GLU A 25 1.65 -31.18 9.54
N GLU A 26 1.37 -31.56 8.29
CA GLU A 26 2.21 -31.23 7.14
C GLU A 26 2.27 -29.72 6.91
N ARG A 27 1.12 -29.03 6.94
CA ARG A 27 1.08 -27.56 6.82
C ARG A 27 1.78 -26.87 7.98
N VAL A 28 1.64 -27.38 9.21
CA VAL A 28 2.37 -26.84 10.37
C VAL A 28 3.88 -26.99 10.18
N LYS A 29 4.36 -28.12 9.64
CA LYS A 29 5.78 -28.33 9.33
C LYS A 29 6.30 -27.30 8.33
N GLU A 30 5.54 -26.98 7.29
CA GLU A 30 5.91 -25.97 6.30
C GLU A 30 5.98 -24.56 6.91
N ILE A 31 4.90 -24.15 7.60
CA ILE A 31 4.81 -22.87 8.31
C ILE A 31 6.00 -22.70 9.26
N PHE A 32 6.22 -23.69 10.13
CA PHE A 32 7.26 -23.61 11.14
C PHE A 32 8.68 -23.65 10.56
N SER A 33 8.91 -24.49 9.53
CA SER A 33 10.22 -24.56 8.87
C SER A 33 10.58 -23.23 8.21
N LEU A 34 9.62 -22.58 7.55
CA LEU A 34 9.84 -21.27 6.95
C LEU A 34 10.03 -20.19 8.02
N PHE A 35 9.22 -20.20 9.08
CA PHE A 35 9.36 -19.27 10.21
C PHE A 35 10.76 -19.35 10.83
N LEU A 36 11.24 -20.56 11.16
CA LEU A 36 12.59 -20.76 11.70
C LEU A 36 13.64 -20.27 10.72
N LYS A 37 13.53 -20.59 9.43
CA LYS A 37 14.48 -20.15 8.41
C LYS A 37 14.62 -18.62 8.35
N GLN A 38 13.51 -17.90 8.52
CA GLN A 38 13.48 -16.43 8.48
C GLN A 38 13.89 -15.79 9.82
N ASN A 39 13.55 -16.42 10.95
CA ASN A 39 13.62 -15.77 12.27
C ASN A 39 14.60 -16.43 13.25
N ARG A 40 15.42 -17.42 12.83
CA ARG A 40 16.35 -18.12 13.71
C ARG A 40 17.26 -17.19 14.51
N PHE A 41 17.84 -16.18 13.88
CA PHE A 41 18.74 -15.24 14.56
C PHE A 41 17.97 -14.35 15.56
N ASN A 42 16.80 -13.85 15.17
CA ASN A 42 15.95 -13.05 16.05
C ASN A 42 15.50 -13.83 17.29
N LEU A 43 15.21 -15.13 17.15
CA LEU A 43 14.91 -16.04 18.28
C LEU A 43 16.11 -16.19 19.22
N LEU A 44 17.32 -16.32 18.66
CA LEU A 44 18.56 -16.42 19.44
C LEU A 44 18.88 -15.12 20.18
N ASP A 45 18.56 -13.99 19.57
CA ASP A 45 18.69 -12.65 20.16
C ASP A 45 17.60 -12.33 21.20
N GLY A 46 16.67 -13.26 21.42
CA GLY A 46 15.67 -13.18 22.48
C GLY A 46 14.41 -12.40 22.12
N MET A 47 14.12 -12.18 20.83
CA MET A 47 12.81 -11.66 20.43
C MET A 47 11.71 -12.66 20.77
N ASP A 48 10.66 -12.15 21.41
CA ASP A 48 9.52 -12.91 21.92
C ASP A 48 8.23 -12.70 21.11
N LYS A 49 8.24 -11.78 20.13
CA LYS A 49 7.08 -11.45 19.29
C LYS A 49 7.46 -11.23 17.83
N PHE A 50 6.65 -11.77 16.93
CA PHE A 50 6.85 -11.68 15.48
C PHE A 50 5.52 -11.50 14.74
N PHE A 51 5.61 -10.86 13.58
CA PHE A 51 4.63 -11.04 12.51
C PHE A 51 5.24 -11.95 11.46
N PHE A 52 4.52 -13.00 11.10
CA PHE A 52 5.00 -14.00 10.15
C PHE A 52 3.96 -14.20 9.05
N GLU A 53 4.40 -14.07 7.81
CA GLU A 53 3.58 -14.28 6.63
C GLU A 53 3.93 -15.63 5.99
N PHE A 54 2.90 -16.42 5.70
CA PHE A 54 3.01 -17.69 5.01
C PHE A 54 1.87 -17.79 4.00
N GLU A 55 2.20 -17.83 2.71
CA GLU A 55 1.22 -17.68 1.63
C GLU A 55 0.37 -16.42 1.88
N ASP A 56 -0.96 -16.54 1.80
CA ASP A 56 -1.90 -15.44 2.06
C ASP A 56 -2.27 -15.29 3.56
N GLU A 57 -1.56 -15.98 4.47
CA GLU A 57 -1.87 -16.00 5.91
C GLU A 57 -0.86 -15.18 6.72
N ILE A 58 -1.36 -14.31 7.59
CA ILE A 58 -0.55 -13.52 8.52
C ILE A 58 -0.77 -14.08 9.93
N PHE A 59 0.34 -14.40 10.59
CA PHE A 59 0.38 -14.90 11.95
C PHE A 59 1.02 -13.88 12.89
N GLU A 60 0.37 -13.62 14.02
CA GLU A 60 1.03 -13.13 15.22
C GLU A 60 1.72 -14.33 15.88
N VAL A 61 3.03 -14.26 16.08
CA VAL A 61 3.81 -15.33 16.70
C VAL A 61 4.37 -14.83 18.02
N ASP A 62 3.94 -15.46 19.11
CA ASP A 62 4.50 -15.25 20.45
C ASP A 62 5.44 -16.40 20.79
N VAL A 63 6.57 -16.09 21.42
CA VAL A 63 7.60 -17.05 21.81
C VAL A 63 7.94 -16.89 23.28
N GLU A 64 7.80 -17.98 24.02
CA GLU A 64 8.23 -18.07 25.41
C GLU A 64 9.39 -19.06 25.53
N LYS A 65 10.44 -18.68 26.25
CA LYS A 65 11.62 -19.51 26.44
C LYS A 65 11.60 -20.15 27.83
N ASP A 66 11.63 -21.48 27.87
CA ASP A 66 11.77 -22.26 29.10
C ASP A 66 13.05 -23.11 29.02
N GLY A 67 14.13 -22.61 29.62
CA GLY A 67 15.45 -23.22 29.52
C GLY A 67 15.97 -23.28 28.08
N TYR A 68 16.06 -24.49 27.53
CA TYR A 68 16.48 -24.77 26.15
C TYR A 68 15.31 -24.94 25.17
N LYS A 69 14.07 -24.84 25.66
CA LYS A 69 12.86 -25.04 24.87
C LYS A 69 12.26 -23.69 24.49
N TYR A 70 11.73 -23.62 23.28
CA TYR A 70 10.90 -22.51 22.82
C TYR A 70 9.46 -22.99 22.69
N ILE A 71 8.57 -22.38 23.46
CA ILE A 71 7.12 -22.54 23.30
C ILE A 71 6.69 -21.46 22.30
N ILE A 72 6.20 -21.87 21.14
CA ILE A 72 5.90 -20.98 20.02
C ILE A 72 4.42 -21.10 19.68
N SER A 73 3.76 -19.96 19.64
CA SER A 73 2.33 -19.80 19.48
C SER A 73 2.07 -18.99 18.22
N PHE A 74 1.43 -19.58 17.21
CA PHE A 74 0.98 -18.87 16.02
C PHE A 74 -0.53 -18.65 16.10
N LYS A 75 -0.94 -17.41 15.86
CA LYS A 75 -2.33 -17.01 15.78
C LYS A 75 -2.57 -16.29 14.48
N LYS A 76 -3.44 -16.84 13.64
CA LYS A 76 -3.84 -16.25 12.38
C LYS A 76 -4.61 -14.96 12.66
N ILE A 77 -4.12 -13.86 12.11
CA ILE A 77 -4.68 -12.52 12.33
C ILE A 77 -5.22 -11.85 11.07
N ASN A 78 -5.34 -12.56 9.94
CA ASN A 78 -5.91 -12.02 8.69
C ASN A 78 -7.23 -11.25 8.88
N ASP A 79 -8.17 -11.82 9.65
CA ASP A 79 -9.46 -11.20 9.96
C ASP A 79 -9.33 -9.93 10.81
N LEU A 80 -8.30 -9.87 11.66
CA LEU A 80 -8.05 -8.76 12.57
C LEU A 80 -7.33 -7.63 11.84
N VAL A 81 -6.31 -7.96 11.04
CA VAL A 81 -5.59 -7.05 10.14
C VAL A 81 -6.57 -6.45 9.13
N SER A 82 -7.42 -7.26 8.50
CA SER A 82 -8.43 -6.76 7.55
C SER A 82 -9.48 -5.86 8.23
N LYS A 83 -9.87 -6.14 9.47
CA LYS A 83 -10.79 -5.28 10.24
C LYS A 83 -10.14 -3.96 10.66
N ASP A 84 -8.88 -3.98 11.11
CA ASP A 84 -8.12 -2.78 11.44
C ASP A 84 -7.93 -1.91 10.18
N LEU A 85 -7.55 -2.53 9.07
CA LEU A 85 -7.43 -1.87 7.78
C LEU A 85 -8.76 -1.25 7.33
N LYS A 86 -9.88 -1.97 7.44
CA LYS A 86 -11.23 -1.42 7.17
C LYS A 86 -11.56 -0.24 8.07
N ALA A 87 -11.24 -0.32 9.37
CA ALA A 87 -11.49 0.77 10.32
C ALA A 87 -10.67 2.02 9.96
N LYS A 88 -9.38 1.86 9.63
CA LYS A 88 -8.50 2.92 9.11
C LYS A 88 -9.08 3.52 7.82
N MET A 89 -9.54 2.69 6.89
CA MET A 89 -10.20 3.13 5.65
C MET A 89 -11.43 3.99 5.92
N PHE A 90 -12.34 3.57 6.80
CA PHE A 90 -13.51 4.36 7.15
C PHE A 90 -13.14 5.69 7.81
N ASN A 91 -12.15 5.69 8.70
CA ASN A 91 -11.64 6.91 9.33
C ASN A 91 -11.07 7.88 8.29
N ILE A 92 -10.24 7.41 7.37
CA ILE A 92 -9.67 8.24 6.30
C ILE A 92 -10.75 8.77 5.36
N LEU A 93 -11.70 7.93 4.95
CA LEU A 93 -12.82 8.38 4.12
C LEU A 93 -13.63 9.49 4.82
N GLY A 94 -13.87 9.36 6.14
CA GLY A 94 -14.49 10.41 6.95
C GLY A 94 -13.70 11.72 6.93
N LYS A 95 -12.39 11.67 7.18
CA LYS A 95 -11.52 12.86 7.12
C LYS A 95 -11.51 13.50 5.73
N ILE A 96 -11.49 12.71 4.66
CA ILE A 96 -11.54 13.21 3.28
C ILE A 96 -12.86 13.91 3.01
N LEU A 97 -13.98 13.30 3.45
CA LEU A 97 -15.31 13.88 3.34
C LEU A 97 -15.38 15.25 4.01
N ASP A 98 -15.03 15.30 5.29
CA ASP A 98 -15.19 16.48 6.14
C ASP A 98 -14.25 17.62 5.72
N LYS A 99 -12.98 17.31 5.42
CA LYS A 99 -11.94 18.32 5.20
C LYS A 99 -11.85 18.81 3.75
N PHE A 100 -12.13 17.96 2.77
CA PHE A 100 -11.91 18.30 1.36
C PHE A 100 -13.22 18.33 0.59
N ILE A 101 -14.02 17.28 0.65
CA ILE A 101 -15.20 17.16 -0.21
C ILE A 101 -16.27 18.17 0.16
N CYS A 102 -16.59 18.34 1.44
CA CYS A 102 -17.53 19.36 1.90
C CYS A 102 -17.08 20.76 1.46
N GLU A 103 -15.79 21.08 1.64
CA GLU A 103 -15.23 22.35 1.21
C GLU A 103 -15.31 22.56 -0.31
N TRP A 104 -14.97 21.55 -1.11
CA TRP A 104 -15.07 21.64 -2.58
C TRP A 104 -16.50 21.81 -3.06
N LEU A 105 -17.48 21.17 -2.41
CA LEU A 105 -18.90 21.32 -2.72
C LEU A 105 -19.43 22.71 -2.36
N GLU A 106 -18.96 23.30 -1.27
CA GLU A 106 -19.42 24.61 -0.79
C GLU A 106 -18.73 25.79 -1.50
N LYS A 107 -17.41 25.71 -1.68
CA LYS A 107 -16.58 26.82 -2.15
C LYS A 107 -16.03 26.62 -3.56
N GLY A 108 -16.19 25.43 -4.12
CA GLY A 108 -15.57 25.02 -5.38
C GLY A 108 -14.16 24.46 -5.19
N PHE A 109 -13.69 23.74 -6.22
CA PHE A 109 -12.34 23.17 -6.25
C PHE A 109 -11.33 24.13 -6.88
N ASN A 110 -10.24 24.41 -6.17
CA ASN A 110 -9.15 25.23 -6.69
C ASN A 110 -8.03 24.36 -7.29
N ARG A 111 -7.89 24.40 -8.62
CA ARG A 111 -6.84 23.65 -9.35
C ARG A 111 -5.41 24.10 -9.06
N LYS A 112 -5.20 25.24 -8.39
CA LYS A 112 -3.85 25.78 -8.08
C LYS A 112 -3.45 25.56 -6.63
N GLU A 113 -4.33 25.00 -5.82
CA GLU A 113 -4.07 24.77 -4.40
C GLU A 113 -3.16 23.56 -4.19
N ASN A 114 -2.38 23.62 -3.11
CA ASN A 114 -1.59 22.50 -2.64
C ASN A 114 -2.46 21.58 -1.76
N TYR A 115 -2.75 20.39 -2.26
CA TYR A 115 -3.48 19.33 -1.58
C TYR A 115 -2.54 18.28 -0.96
N SER A 116 -1.29 18.60 -0.59
CA SER A 116 -0.40 17.69 0.14
C SER A 116 -1.04 17.16 1.43
N ASN A 117 -1.84 17.98 2.11
CA ASN A 117 -2.63 17.57 3.28
C ASN A 117 -3.63 16.44 2.99
N LEU A 118 -4.06 16.25 1.72
CA LEU A 118 -4.90 15.11 1.32
C LEU A 118 -4.05 13.86 1.17
N THR A 119 -2.87 13.97 0.55
CA THR A 119 -1.95 12.85 0.36
C THR A 119 -1.34 12.35 1.67
N GLU A 120 -1.09 13.25 2.63
CA GLU A 120 -0.60 12.92 3.97
C GLU A 120 -1.54 11.99 4.73
N LEU A 121 -2.87 12.13 4.53
CA LEU A 121 -3.84 11.23 5.17
C LEU A 121 -3.57 9.76 4.83
N PHE A 122 -3.09 9.46 3.63
CA PHE A 122 -2.76 8.09 3.24
C PHE A 122 -1.44 7.63 3.87
N VAL A 123 -0.38 8.42 3.70
CA VAL A 123 0.98 8.08 4.19
C VAL A 123 1.00 7.92 5.72
N GLU A 124 0.29 8.77 6.46
CA GLU A 124 0.29 8.72 7.93
C GLU A 124 -0.54 7.57 8.53
N ASN A 125 -1.48 6.98 7.76
CA ASN A 125 -2.48 6.05 8.32
C ASN A 125 -2.36 4.63 7.76
N PHE A 126 -1.61 4.43 6.68
CA PHE A 126 -1.35 3.12 6.09
C PHE A 126 0.16 2.87 6.05
N PRO A 127 0.69 1.93 6.87
CA PRO A 127 2.13 1.67 6.91
C PRO A 127 2.69 1.12 5.59
N GLU A 128 1.84 0.57 4.73
CA GLU A 128 2.20 0.09 3.40
C GLU A 128 2.25 1.21 2.34
N ILE A 129 2.02 2.47 2.72
CA ILE A 129 2.07 3.62 1.81
C ILE A 129 3.23 4.53 2.20
N ASP A 130 4.33 4.43 1.45
CA ASP A 130 5.52 5.26 1.65
C ASP A 130 5.38 6.64 0.98
N GLY A 131 4.55 6.74 -0.06
CA GLY A 131 4.32 7.99 -0.77
C GLY A 131 2.95 8.06 -1.42
N ALA A 132 2.48 9.28 -1.65
CA ALA A 132 1.22 9.54 -2.32
C ALA A 132 1.28 10.82 -3.16
N LEU A 133 0.68 10.78 -4.35
CA LEU A 133 0.53 11.91 -5.25
C LEU A 133 -0.94 12.14 -5.58
N PHE A 134 -1.37 13.39 -5.57
CA PHE A 134 -2.65 13.85 -6.10
C PHE A 134 -2.39 14.70 -7.34
N SER A 135 -2.94 14.31 -8.48
CA SER A 135 -2.77 15.03 -9.74
C SER A 135 -4.10 15.38 -10.39
N THR A 136 -4.12 16.47 -11.14
CA THR A 136 -5.30 16.90 -11.90
C THR A 136 -4.92 17.15 -13.35
N ARG A 137 -5.82 16.81 -14.26
CA ARG A 137 -5.67 17.03 -15.69
C ARG A 137 -5.89 18.49 -16.06
N ASP A 138 -4.97 19.08 -16.82
CA ASP A 138 -5.08 20.38 -17.47
C ASP A 138 -4.73 20.23 -18.96
N GLY A 139 -5.72 20.31 -19.84
CA GLY A 139 -5.54 19.91 -21.24
C GLY A 139 -5.09 18.45 -21.36
N ASP A 140 -3.95 18.19 -22.00
CA ASP A 140 -3.41 16.84 -22.19
C ASP A 140 -2.30 16.45 -21.21
N ILE A 141 -2.11 17.25 -20.16
CA ILE A 141 -1.13 16.99 -19.11
C ILE A 141 -1.80 16.73 -17.75
N LEU A 142 -1.17 15.89 -16.95
CA LEU A 142 -1.46 15.66 -15.55
C LEU A 142 -0.46 16.47 -14.72
N CYS A 143 -0.97 17.43 -13.96
CA CYS A 143 -0.15 18.25 -13.07
C CYS A 143 -0.28 17.75 -11.63
N ILE A 144 0.84 17.67 -10.92
CA ILE A 144 0.84 17.33 -9.49
C ILE A 144 0.29 18.52 -8.68
N ARG A 145 -0.64 18.22 -7.77
CA ARG A 145 -1.33 19.18 -6.89
C ARG A 145 -1.25 18.81 -5.43
N GLY A 146 -0.79 17.61 -5.08
CA GLY A 146 -0.41 17.25 -3.72
C GLY A 146 0.63 16.14 -3.76
N ALA A 147 1.55 16.17 -2.81
CA ALA A 147 2.57 15.14 -2.64
C ALA A 147 2.90 14.92 -1.16
N SER A 148 3.02 13.66 -0.75
CA SER A 148 3.50 13.22 0.54
C SER A 148 4.40 11.99 0.35
N GLY A 149 5.44 11.82 1.16
CA GLY A 149 6.53 10.88 0.88
C GLY A 149 7.47 11.31 -0.28
N PHE A 150 7.18 12.44 -0.90
CA PHE A 150 8.00 13.12 -1.91
C PHE A 150 8.10 14.61 -1.57
N ASP A 151 9.12 15.30 -2.07
CA ASP A 151 9.23 16.76 -1.94
C ASP A 151 8.24 17.47 -2.89
N TYR A 152 7.18 18.05 -2.33
CA TYR A 152 6.17 18.77 -3.11
C TYR A 152 6.74 19.93 -3.94
N GLU A 153 7.75 20.64 -3.42
CA GLU A 153 8.33 21.80 -4.11
C GLU A 153 9.05 21.38 -5.39
N ILE A 154 9.55 20.15 -5.43
CA ILE A 154 10.12 19.51 -6.61
C ILE A 154 9.01 18.93 -7.49
N MET A 155 8.05 18.22 -6.88
CA MET A 155 7.03 17.46 -7.62
C MET A 155 6.00 18.36 -8.32
N LYS A 156 5.71 19.57 -7.81
CA LYS A 156 4.73 20.49 -8.41
C LYS A 156 5.07 20.94 -9.84
N ASP A 157 6.36 20.89 -10.19
CA ASP A 157 6.87 21.25 -11.52
C ASP A 157 6.91 20.05 -12.47
N VAL A 158 6.63 18.84 -11.97
CA VAL A 158 6.51 17.62 -12.76
C VAL A 158 5.10 17.52 -13.32
N PHE A 159 5.02 17.26 -14.63
CA PHE A 159 3.78 16.95 -15.34
C PHE A 159 3.98 15.75 -16.25
N PHE A 160 2.93 14.98 -16.50
CA PHE A 160 2.93 13.84 -17.44
C PHE A 160 1.92 14.07 -18.55
N THR A 161 2.30 13.84 -19.80
CA THR A 161 1.30 13.80 -20.88
C THR A 161 0.50 12.48 -20.79
N LEU A 162 -0.73 12.46 -21.30
CA LEU A 162 -1.55 11.25 -21.19
C LEU A 162 -0.99 10.03 -21.92
N ASP A 163 -0.19 10.24 -22.97
CA ASP A 163 0.51 9.18 -23.71
C ASP A 163 1.75 8.65 -22.98
N GLU A 164 2.25 9.38 -21.97
CA GLU A 164 3.31 8.91 -21.07
C GLU A 164 2.77 8.02 -19.95
N VAL A 165 1.45 7.97 -19.73
CA VAL A 165 0.86 7.17 -18.66
C VAL A 165 0.36 5.85 -19.20
N TYR A 166 0.62 4.75 -18.49
CA TYR A 166 0.11 3.44 -18.86
C TYR A 166 -1.42 3.47 -18.99
N SER A 167 -1.92 3.26 -20.22
CA SER A 167 -3.30 3.63 -20.59
C SER A 167 -4.39 2.93 -19.79
N GLU A 168 -4.14 1.73 -19.25
CA GLU A 168 -5.09 1.02 -18.40
C GLU A 168 -5.34 1.74 -17.07
N ARG A 169 -4.35 2.47 -16.54
CA ARG A 169 -4.49 3.28 -15.32
C ARG A 169 -5.54 4.36 -15.50
N LEU A 170 -5.72 4.87 -16.73
CA LEU A 170 -6.68 5.92 -17.04
C LEU A 170 -8.14 5.45 -16.92
N LYS A 171 -8.40 4.13 -16.89
CA LYS A 171 -9.75 3.55 -17.02
C LYS A 171 -10.38 3.12 -15.70
N ARG A 172 -9.58 2.66 -14.74
CA ARG A 172 -10.06 2.13 -13.46
C ARG A 172 -8.96 2.09 -12.41
N PRO A 173 -9.32 2.00 -11.12
CA PRO A 173 -8.37 1.69 -10.09
C PRO A 173 -7.62 0.39 -10.40
N MET A 174 -6.30 0.40 -10.20
CA MET A 174 -5.47 -0.78 -10.42
C MET A 174 -4.17 -0.74 -9.61
N ILE A 175 -3.68 -1.93 -9.27
CA ILE A 175 -2.32 -2.12 -8.76
C ILE A 175 -1.40 -2.26 -9.98
N VAL A 176 -0.26 -1.57 -9.93
CA VAL A 176 0.78 -1.63 -10.94
C VAL A 176 2.08 -2.01 -10.23
N LYS A 177 2.70 -3.12 -10.63
CA LYS A 177 4.00 -3.54 -10.10
C LYS A 177 5.12 -2.92 -10.93
N LEU A 178 6.32 -2.74 -10.37
CA LEU A 178 7.45 -2.11 -11.06
C LEU A 178 7.71 -2.71 -12.45
N ASP A 179 7.62 -4.04 -12.57
CA ASP A 179 7.78 -4.74 -13.84
C ASP A 179 6.75 -4.31 -14.91
N ASP A 180 5.54 -3.93 -14.48
CA ASP A 180 4.48 -3.39 -15.35
C ASP A 180 4.68 -1.88 -15.63
N VAL A 181 5.28 -1.11 -14.70
CA VAL A 181 5.58 0.33 -14.88
C VAL A 181 6.90 0.56 -15.65
N ALA A 182 7.71 -0.47 -15.84
CA ALA A 182 8.97 -0.36 -16.57
C ALA A 182 8.75 0.12 -18.02
N GLU A 183 7.62 -0.24 -18.64
CA GLU A 183 7.23 0.28 -19.95
C GLU A 183 6.86 1.78 -19.94
N GLU A 184 6.33 2.30 -18.82
CA GLU A 184 5.94 3.71 -18.66
C GLU A 184 7.15 4.63 -18.43
N TYR A 185 8.19 4.13 -17.74
CA TYR A 185 9.36 4.92 -17.37
C TYR A 185 10.61 4.64 -18.21
N TYR A 186 10.72 3.49 -18.89
CA TYR A 186 12.01 3.02 -19.43
C TYR A 186 12.03 2.58 -20.90
N LEU A 187 10.93 2.57 -21.66
CA LEU A 187 10.95 2.18 -23.07
C LEU A 187 10.31 3.22 -24.02
N ASN A 188 11.09 3.60 -25.05
CA ASN A 188 10.85 4.65 -26.06
C ASN A 188 10.90 6.09 -25.53
N VAL A 189 12.09 6.45 -25.06
CA VAL A 189 12.38 7.73 -24.44
C VAL A 189 13.13 8.60 -25.46
N ASP A 190 12.54 9.72 -25.89
CA ASP A 190 13.30 10.78 -26.56
C ASP A 190 14.20 11.51 -25.54
N ASN A 191 15.06 12.43 -26.01
CA ASN A 191 16.00 13.15 -25.15
C ASN A 191 15.33 14.01 -24.06
N GLU A 192 14.05 14.39 -24.21
CA GLU A 192 13.32 15.19 -23.22
C GLU A 192 12.77 14.30 -22.10
N ARG A 193 12.17 13.16 -22.47
CA ARG A 193 11.69 12.17 -21.50
C ARG A 193 12.83 11.58 -20.67
N MET A 194 14.04 11.40 -21.23
CA MET A 194 15.20 10.90 -20.46
C MET A 194 15.60 11.87 -19.36
N LYS A 195 15.63 13.18 -19.63
CA LYS A 195 15.95 14.20 -18.62
C LYS A 195 14.92 14.22 -17.49
N LYS A 196 13.65 14.01 -17.83
CA LYS A 196 12.57 13.90 -16.84
C LYS A 196 12.71 12.64 -15.98
N VAL A 197 13.02 11.50 -16.58
CA VAL A 197 13.31 10.25 -15.85
C VAL A 197 14.53 10.43 -14.95
N GLU A 198 15.63 11.02 -15.42
CA GLU A 198 16.82 11.29 -14.60
C GLU A 198 16.52 12.24 -13.43
N PHE A 199 15.76 13.31 -13.68
CA PHE A 199 15.30 14.22 -12.62
C PHE A 199 14.50 13.46 -11.56
N LEU A 200 13.56 12.64 -12.01
CA LEU A 200 12.70 11.86 -11.15
C LEU A 200 13.45 10.76 -10.37
N MET A 201 14.41 10.07 -11.00
CA MET A 201 15.29 9.12 -10.32
C MET A 201 16.11 9.81 -9.23
N LYS A 202 16.60 11.02 -9.50
CA LYS A 202 17.46 11.76 -8.59
C LYS A 202 16.72 12.42 -7.43
N TYR A 203 15.53 12.95 -7.68
CA TYR A 203 14.82 13.81 -6.72
C TYR A 203 13.48 13.25 -6.24
N ALA A 204 12.88 12.29 -6.94
CA ALA A 204 11.57 11.72 -6.62
C ALA A 204 11.64 10.23 -6.25
N HIS A 205 12.83 9.70 -5.96
CA HIS A 205 13.05 8.31 -5.53
C HIS A 205 12.43 7.25 -6.45
N LEU A 206 12.30 7.54 -7.75
CA LEU A 206 11.51 6.72 -8.67
C LEU A 206 12.09 5.31 -8.91
N THR A 207 13.38 5.10 -8.67
CA THR A 207 13.99 3.76 -8.70
C THR A 207 13.60 2.86 -7.53
N ARG A 208 13.00 3.43 -6.47
CA ARG A 208 12.58 2.68 -5.30
C ARG A 208 11.14 2.19 -5.38
N ILE A 209 10.32 2.72 -6.27
CA ILE A 209 8.90 2.33 -6.37
C ILE A 209 8.82 0.85 -6.78
N LEU A 210 8.36 -0.02 -5.88
CA LEU A 210 8.18 -1.44 -6.19
C LEU A 210 6.74 -1.76 -6.59
N SER A 211 5.78 -1.04 -6.01
CA SER A 211 4.37 -1.15 -6.37
C SER A 211 3.62 0.17 -6.21
N MET A 212 2.52 0.30 -6.93
CA MET A 212 1.67 1.49 -6.91
C MET A 212 0.19 1.10 -7.00
N LEU A 213 -0.66 1.73 -6.19
CA LEU A 213 -2.10 1.73 -6.35
C LEU A 213 -2.55 3.03 -7.03
N SER A 214 -2.94 2.92 -8.30
CA SER A 214 -3.38 4.03 -9.14
C SER A 214 -4.90 4.17 -9.09
N ILE A 215 -5.41 5.36 -8.78
CA ILE A 215 -6.83 5.62 -8.53
C ILE A 215 -7.30 6.81 -9.40
N PRO A 216 -7.81 6.56 -10.62
CA PRO A 216 -8.34 7.62 -11.45
C PRO A 216 -9.68 8.13 -10.93
N PHE A 217 -9.97 9.41 -11.15
CA PHE A 217 -11.30 10.00 -10.95
C PHE A 217 -11.68 10.89 -12.13
N TYR A 218 -12.98 11.05 -12.33
CA TYR A 218 -13.55 11.59 -13.56
C TYR A 218 -14.44 12.79 -13.31
N LYS A 219 -14.56 13.64 -14.33
CA LYS A 219 -15.54 14.73 -14.41
C LYS A 219 -16.20 14.65 -15.79
N ASN A 220 -17.52 14.52 -15.84
CA ASN A 220 -18.31 14.39 -17.07
C ASN A 220 -17.80 13.26 -17.99
N ASN A 221 -17.48 12.09 -17.42
CA ASN A 221 -16.90 10.93 -18.10
C ASN A 221 -15.49 11.14 -18.72
N GLU A 222 -14.86 12.28 -18.47
CA GLU A 222 -13.47 12.52 -18.83
C GLU A 222 -12.57 12.38 -17.60
N LEU A 223 -11.35 11.88 -17.82
CA LEU A 223 -10.35 11.79 -16.76
C LEU A 223 -10.09 13.19 -16.19
N PHE A 224 -10.30 13.35 -14.89
CA PHE A 224 -10.07 14.60 -14.19
C PHE A 224 -8.76 14.58 -13.40
N GLY A 225 -8.28 13.41 -12.96
CA GLY A 225 -7.02 13.27 -12.26
C GLY A 225 -6.81 11.91 -11.60
N PHE A 226 -5.77 11.83 -10.76
CA PHE A 226 -5.37 10.64 -10.03
C PHE A 226 -5.09 10.89 -8.55
N ILE A 227 -5.36 9.88 -7.74
CA ILE A 227 -4.60 9.60 -6.53
C ILE A 227 -3.69 8.41 -6.86
N SER A 228 -2.39 8.54 -6.65
CA SER A 228 -1.44 7.43 -6.78
C SER A 228 -0.78 7.20 -5.43
N LEU A 229 -0.87 5.97 -4.92
CA LEU A 229 -0.25 5.55 -3.65
C LEU A 229 0.91 4.63 -3.99
N TYR A 230 2.04 4.79 -3.33
CA TYR A 230 3.30 4.15 -3.67
C TYR A 230 3.86 3.39 -2.48
N ASN A 231 4.44 2.22 -2.76
CA ASN A 231 5.28 1.51 -1.82
C ASN A 231 6.69 1.33 -2.42
N PHE A 232 7.70 1.60 -1.60
CA PHE A 232 9.11 1.63 -1.98
C PHE A 232 9.90 0.39 -1.54
N GLU A 233 9.27 -0.52 -0.80
CA GLU A 233 9.94 -1.60 -0.08
C GLU A 233 9.33 -2.99 -0.35
N ASN A 234 8.09 -3.07 -0.82
CA ASN A 234 7.34 -4.29 -1.08
C ASN A 234 6.52 -4.21 -2.38
N GLU A 235 6.80 -5.12 -3.32
CA GLU A 235 6.07 -5.27 -4.59
C GLU A 235 4.64 -5.83 -4.42
N PHE A 236 4.34 -6.41 -3.25
CA PHE A 236 3.07 -7.03 -2.89
C PHE A 236 2.25 -6.19 -1.89
N ALA A 237 2.68 -4.96 -1.57
CA ALA A 237 2.09 -4.09 -0.55
C ALA A 237 0.56 -3.88 -0.68
N PHE A 238 0.04 -3.93 -1.91
CA PHE A 238 -1.37 -3.67 -2.22
C PHE A 238 -2.20 -4.93 -2.51
N GLU A 239 -1.67 -6.15 -2.33
CA GLU A 239 -2.40 -7.38 -2.68
C GLU A 239 -3.62 -7.67 -1.78
N ASN A 240 -3.66 -7.07 -0.58
CA ASN A 240 -4.85 -7.13 0.26
C ASN A 240 -6.06 -6.50 -0.46
N GLU A 241 -7.12 -7.30 -0.68
CA GLU A 241 -8.34 -6.88 -1.39
C GLU A 241 -8.98 -5.58 -0.87
N ASN A 242 -8.75 -5.24 0.39
CA ASN A 242 -9.27 -4.02 0.99
C ASN A 242 -8.65 -2.76 0.37
N TYR A 243 -7.40 -2.80 -0.09
CA TYR A 243 -6.79 -1.67 -0.80
C TYR A 243 -7.50 -1.39 -2.12
N MET A 244 -7.80 -2.44 -2.88
CA MET A 244 -8.62 -2.31 -4.08
C MET A 244 -10.05 -1.86 -3.78
N TYR A 245 -10.64 -2.30 -2.67
CA TYR A 245 -11.93 -1.80 -2.22
C TYR A 245 -11.89 -0.29 -1.92
N LEU A 246 -10.91 0.16 -1.13
CA LEU A 246 -10.68 1.58 -0.83
C LEU A 246 -10.51 2.40 -2.11
N ALA A 247 -9.67 1.93 -3.04
CA ALA A 247 -9.42 2.62 -4.30
C ALA A 247 -10.70 2.77 -5.14
N ASN A 248 -11.53 1.74 -5.21
CA ASN A 248 -12.82 1.81 -5.88
C ASN A 248 -13.78 2.80 -5.22
N VAL A 249 -13.82 2.85 -3.88
CA VAL A 249 -14.65 3.82 -3.15
C VAL A 249 -14.16 5.25 -3.39
N LEU A 250 -12.85 5.50 -3.29
CA LEU A 250 -12.25 6.80 -3.55
C LEU A 250 -12.52 7.27 -4.97
N SER A 251 -12.25 6.43 -5.98
CA SER A 251 -12.49 6.77 -7.39
C SER A 251 -13.95 7.22 -7.62
N LYS A 252 -14.93 6.47 -7.08
CA LYS A 252 -16.35 6.82 -7.17
C LYS A 252 -16.69 8.08 -6.39
N LEU A 253 -16.13 8.25 -5.20
CA LEU A 253 -16.40 9.39 -4.33
C LEU A 253 -15.91 10.69 -4.98
N PHE A 254 -14.65 10.74 -5.40
CA PHE A 254 -14.07 11.90 -6.08
C PHE A 254 -14.80 12.19 -7.39
N THR A 255 -15.10 11.17 -8.19
CA THR A 255 -15.90 11.33 -9.43
C THR A 255 -17.28 11.92 -9.14
N GLY A 256 -17.96 11.42 -8.12
CA GLY A 256 -19.28 11.92 -7.73
C GLY A 256 -19.27 13.37 -7.28
N VAL A 257 -18.20 13.81 -6.61
CA VAL A 257 -18.00 15.20 -6.18
C VAL A 257 -17.67 16.09 -7.36
N PHE A 258 -16.72 15.69 -8.21
CA PHE A 258 -16.30 16.48 -9.36
C PHE A 258 -17.35 16.60 -10.47
N ASN A 259 -18.33 15.70 -10.52
CA ASN A 259 -19.51 15.83 -11.38
C ASN A 259 -20.54 16.85 -10.85
N LYS A 260 -20.46 17.23 -9.57
CA LYS A 260 -21.41 18.17 -8.94
C LYS A 260 -20.91 19.62 -8.92
N ILE A 261 -19.61 19.82 -9.06
CA ILE A 261 -18.94 21.14 -9.13
C ILE A 261 -18.45 21.39 -10.55
#